data_AF-A0A673KCF0-F1
#
_entry.id   AF-A0A673KCF0-F1
#
_cell.length_a   1.000
_cell.length_b   1.000
_cell.length_c   1.000
_cell.angle_alpha   90.00
_cell.angle_beta   90.00
_cell.angle_gamma   90.00
#
_symmetry.space_group_name_H-M   'P 1'
#
loop_
_entity.id
_entity.type
_entity.pdbx_description
1 polymer ?
#
loop_
_entity_poly.entity_id
_entity_poly.type
_entity_poly.pdbx_seq_one_letter_code
_entity_poly.pdbx_strand_id
1 'polypeptide(L)'
;MSVSIGDKIEDFKVLTLLGKGSFACVYRAKSVNTGLEVAIKMIDKKAMHKAGMVQRVINEVEIQCRLKHPSVLELYNYFEDSNYVYLVLEMRGKTLLQRKRVSSSLLCPHLLIE
;
A
#
# COMPACT_ATOMS: atom_id res chain seq x y z
N MET A 1 -12.54 7.19 18.64
CA MET A 1 -11.36 8.07 18.82
C MET A 1 -10.60 8.05 17.51
N SER A 2 -10.50 9.17 16.79
CA SER A 2 -9.73 9.21 15.53
C SER A 2 -8.25 9.29 15.91
N VAL A 3 -7.54 8.17 15.83
CA VAL A 3 -6.10 8.14 16.08
C VAL A 3 -5.41 8.68 14.82
N SER A 4 -4.86 9.88 14.90
CA SER A 4 -4.04 10.46 13.81
C SER A 4 -2.73 9.69 13.71
N ILE A 5 -2.69 8.72 12.79
CA ILE A 5 -1.55 7.79 12.65
C ILE A 5 -0.30 8.45 12.05
N GLY A 6 -0.48 9.56 11.31
CA GLY A 6 0.55 10.34 10.60
C GLY A 6 0.10 10.66 9.18
N ASP A 7 0.52 11.81 8.64
CA ASP A 7 0.07 12.36 7.34
C ASP A 7 1.21 12.53 6.32
N LYS A 8 2.44 12.21 6.74
CA LYS A 8 3.64 12.25 5.90
C LYS A 8 4.60 11.14 6.29
N ILE A 9 5.50 10.76 5.37
CA ILE A 9 6.41 9.62 5.60
C ILE A 9 7.36 9.85 6.79
N GLU A 10 7.67 11.10 7.11
CA GLU A 10 8.50 11.51 8.25
C GLU A 10 7.89 11.15 9.61
N ASP A 11 6.56 11.00 9.68
CA ASP A 11 5.84 10.57 10.88
C ASP A 11 6.02 9.06 11.16
N PHE A 12 6.72 8.35 10.26
CA PHE A 12 6.92 6.91 10.33
C PHE A 12 8.41 6.56 10.29
N LYS A 13 8.85 5.76 11.25
CA LYS A 13 10.14 5.09 11.19
C LYS A 13 10.03 3.87 10.29
N VAL A 14 10.47 3.99 9.05
CA VAL A 14 10.56 2.87 8.09
C VAL A 14 11.65 1.89 8.54
N LEU A 15 11.32 0.60 8.62
CA LEU A 15 12.18 -0.45 9.17
C LEU A 15 12.68 -1.39 8.06
N THR A 16 11.92 -2.43 7.74
CA THR A 16 12.39 -3.54 6.90
C THR A 16 11.47 -3.71 5.70
N LEU A 17 12.03 -3.96 4.52
CA LEU A 17 11.26 -4.33 3.34
C LEU A 17 10.56 -5.68 3.57
N LEU A 18 9.24 -5.70 3.47
CA LEU A 18 8.40 -6.89 3.60
C LEU A 18 8.10 -7.53 2.25
N GLY A 19 8.04 -6.73 1.18
CA GLY A 19 7.78 -7.23 -0.17
C GLY A 19 8.05 -6.18 -1.24
N LYS A 20 8.43 -6.64 -2.44
CA LYS A 20 8.68 -5.81 -3.62
C LYS A 20 7.82 -6.29 -4.79
N GLY A 21 7.06 -5.38 -5.37
CA GLY A 21 6.32 -5.56 -6.62
C GLY A 21 6.92 -4.71 -7.75
N SER A 22 6.26 -4.71 -8.91
CA SER A 22 6.74 -4.02 -10.12
C SER A 22 6.80 -2.49 -9.97
N PHE A 23 5.82 -1.90 -9.28
CA PHE A 23 5.69 -0.44 -9.10
C PHE A 23 5.61 -0.01 -7.64
N ALA A 24 5.68 -0.98 -6.72
CA ALA A 24 5.46 -0.72 -5.31
C ALA A 24 6.37 -1.56 -4.42
N CYS A 25 6.74 -1.00 -3.28
CA CYS A 25 7.47 -1.69 -2.22
C CYS A 25 6.66 -1.58 -0.92
N VAL A 26 6.62 -2.65 -0.15
CA VAL A 26 5.93 -2.69 1.15
C VAL A 26 6.97 -2.79 2.25
N TYR A 27 6.94 -1.85 3.18
CA TYR A 27 7.87 -1.79 4.30
C TYR A 27 7.12 -1.97 5.62
N ARG A 28 7.74 -2.66 6.58
CA ARG A 28 7.38 -2.55 7.99
C ARG A 28 7.79 -1.16 8.45
N ALA A 29 6.92 -0.46 9.14
CA ALA A 29 7.23 0.82 9.74
C ALA A 29 6.57 0.94 11.12
N LYS A 30 6.97 1.96 11.86
CA LYS A 30 6.38 2.28 13.16
C LYS A 30 6.02 3.77 13.19
N SER A 31 4.77 4.09 13.51
CA SER A 31 4.35 5.49 13.71
C SER A 31 5.15 6.08 14.87
N VAL A 32 5.77 7.24 14.66
CA VAL A 32 6.58 7.93 15.67
C VAL A 32 5.68 8.47 16.79
N ASN A 33 4.49 8.96 16.43
CA ASN A 33 3.56 9.58 17.36
C ASN A 33 2.86 8.56 18.27
N THR A 34 2.44 7.41 17.72
CA THR A 34 1.63 6.42 18.45
C THR A 34 2.43 5.19 18.89
N GLY A 35 3.60 4.97 18.29
CA GLY A 35 4.36 3.74 18.46
C GLY A 35 3.71 2.52 17.81
N LEU A 36 2.62 2.68 17.04
CA LEU A 36 1.93 1.57 16.39
C LEU A 36 2.78 1.00 15.24
N GLU A 37 2.89 -0.33 15.17
CA GLU A 37 3.50 -1.01 14.02
C GLU A 37 2.52 -1.09 12.86
N VAL A 38 3.00 -0.70 11.67
CA VAL A 38 2.21 -0.61 10.44
C VAL A 38 2.98 -1.18 9.26
N ALA A 39 2.27 -1.47 8.18
CA ALA A 39 2.85 -1.75 6.88
C ALA A 39 2.60 -0.57 5.94
N ILE A 40 3.65 -0.04 5.32
CA ILE A 40 3.57 1.07 4.37
C ILE A 40 3.83 0.54 2.97
N LYS A 41 2.80 0.56 2.10
CA LYS A 41 2.96 0.29 0.67
C LYS A 41 3.26 1.62 -0.05
N MET A 42 4.47 1.74 -0.57
CA MET A 42 4.97 2.87 -1.34
C MET A 42 4.85 2.56 -2.84
N ILE A 43 4.15 3.39 -3.60
CA ILE A 43 3.92 3.21 -5.04
C ILE A 43 4.63 4.34 -5.80
N ASP A 44 5.50 4.00 -6.75
CA ASP A 44 6.32 4.96 -7.50
C ASP A 44 5.55 5.57 -8.68
N LYS A 45 5.28 6.88 -8.61
CA LYS A 45 4.56 7.65 -9.64
C LYS A 45 5.30 7.68 -10.98
N LYS A 46 6.63 7.76 -10.96
CA LYS A 46 7.44 7.79 -12.19
C LYS A 46 7.47 6.42 -12.85
N ALA A 47 7.57 5.35 -12.08
CA ALA A 47 7.53 3.99 -12.61
C ALA A 47 6.18 3.69 -13.27
N MET A 48 5.07 4.14 -12.66
CA MET A 48 3.74 4.05 -13.26
C MET A 48 3.63 4.83 -14.58
N HIS A 49 4.17 6.05 -14.61
CA HIS A 49 4.15 6.90 -15.80
C HIS A 49 4.98 6.32 -16.94
N LYS A 50 6.20 5.85 -16.65
CA LYS A 50 7.10 5.26 -17.64
C LYS A 50 6.53 3.99 -18.27
N ALA A 51 5.75 3.20 -17.52
CA ALA A 51 5.13 2.00 -18.02
C ALA A 51 3.85 2.25 -18.85
N GLY A 52 3.39 3.50 -18.97
CA GLY A 52 2.10 3.82 -19.59
C GLY A 52 0.91 3.24 -18.81
N MET A 53 1.11 2.85 -17.54
CA MET A 53 0.12 2.15 -16.72
C MET A 53 -0.62 3.07 -15.76
N VAL A 54 -0.43 4.39 -15.87
CA VAL A 54 -1.01 5.41 -14.97
C VAL A 54 -2.51 5.19 -14.73
N GLN A 55 -3.29 5.02 -15.80
CA GLN A 55 -4.74 4.81 -15.69
C GLN A 55 -5.09 3.47 -15.01
N ARG A 56 -4.35 2.38 -15.30
CA ARG A 56 -4.60 1.08 -14.67
C ARG A 56 -4.29 1.12 -13.17
N VAL A 57 -3.20 1.78 -12.78
CA VAL A 57 -2.81 1.83 -11.36
C VAL A 57 -3.63 2.85 -10.57
N ILE A 58 -4.02 3.99 -11.15
CA ILE A 58 -4.98 4.91 -10.51
C ILE A 58 -6.30 4.17 -10.24
N ASN A 59 -6.81 3.44 -11.23
CA ASN A 59 -8.03 2.65 -11.08
C ASN A 59 -7.86 1.55 -10.01
N GLU A 60 -6.68 0.91 -9.95
CA GLU A 60 -6.36 -0.08 -8.92
C GLU A 60 -6.30 0.53 -7.51
N VAL A 61 -5.69 1.71 -7.35
CA VAL A 61 -5.65 2.44 -6.07
C VAL A 61 -7.05 2.87 -5.65
N GLU A 62 -7.87 3.39 -6.57
CA GLU A 62 -9.26 3.76 -6.29
C GLU A 62 -10.09 2.55 -5.86
N ILE A 63 -9.97 1.42 -6.54
CA ILE A 63 -10.61 0.16 -6.18
C ILE A 63 -10.14 -0.31 -4.80
N GLN A 64 -8.83 -0.24 -4.54
CA GLN A 64 -8.25 -0.67 -3.26
C GLN A 64 -8.71 0.23 -2.10
N CYS A 65 -8.88 1.54 -2.33
CA CYS A 65 -9.44 2.47 -1.35
C CYS A 65 -10.94 2.24 -1.11
N ARG A 66 -11.69 1.74 -2.10
CA ARG A 66 -13.13 1.44 -1.99
C ARG A 66 -13.44 0.05 -1.41
N LEU A 67 -12.49 -0.90 -1.46
CA LEU A 67 -12.64 -2.26 -0.94
C LEU A 67 -12.49 -2.34 0.58
N LYS A 68 -13.57 -2.07 1.33
CA LYS A 68 -13.70 -2.50 2.73
C LYS A 68 -14.21 -3.95 2.78
N HIS A 69 -13.31 -4.92 2.91
CA HIS A 69 -13.67 -6.33 3.11
C HIS A 69 -12.94 -6.88 4.34
N PRO A 70 -13.58 -7.73 5.18
CA PRO A 70 -12.97 -8.34 6.38
C PRO A 70 -11.72 -9.21 6.13
N SER A 71 -11.34 -9.42 4.87
CA SER A 71 -10.13 -10.16 4.45
C SER A 71 -9.05 -9.26 3.84
N VAL A 72 -9.29 -7.94 3.78
CA VAL A 72 -8.36 -6.90 3.30
C VAL A 72 -7.80 -6.20 4.53
N LEU A 73 -6.48 -5.97 4.56
CA LEU A 73 -5.82 -5.28 5.66
C LEU A 73 -6.48 -3.91 5.87
N GLU A 74 -6.73 -3.55 7.12
CA GLU A 74 -7.33 -2.25 7.43
C GLU A 74 -6.39 -1.12 6.97
N LEU A 75 -6.94 -0.17 6.20
CA LEU A 75 -6.24 1.04 5.78
C LEU A 75 -6.44 2.10 6.88
N TYR A 76 -5.37 2.44 7.58
CA TYR A 76 -5.40 3.48 8.61
C TYR A 76 -5.36 4.88 8.01
N ASN A 77 -4.50 5.10 7.02
CA ASN A 77 -4.40 6.37 6.31
C ASN A 77 -3.76 6.17 4.94
N TYR A 78 -3.87 7.17 4.08
CA TYR A 78 -3.08 7.28 2.86
C TYR A 78 -2.63 8.73 2.66
N PHE A 79 -1.47 8.91 2.07
CA PHE A 79 -0.94 10.23 1.71
C PHE A 79 -0.03 10.09 0.50
N GLU A 80 0.36 11.21 -0.10
CA GLU A 80 1.24 11.21 -1.27
C GLU A 80 2.22 12.38 -1.25
N ASP A 81 3.34 12.20 -1.94
CA ASP A 81 4.28 13.26 -2.29
C ASP A 81 4.44 13.35 -3.82
N SER A 82 5.39 14.14 -4.30
CA SER A 82 5.63 14.32 -5.74
C SER A 82 6.08 13.04 -6.47
N ASN A 83 6.66 12.06 -5.76
CA ASN A 83 7.24 10.85 -6.32
C ASN A 83 6.46 9.58 -5.96
N TYR A 84 5.78 9.54 -4.80
CA TYR A 84 5.19 8.32 -4.26
C TYR A 84 3.76 8.52 -3.72
N VAL A 85 2.98 7.44 -3.79
CA VAL A 85 1.73 7.27 -3.02
C VAL A 85 2.00 6.28 -1.90
N TYR A 86 1.54 6.60 -0.68
CA TYR A 86 1.76 5.82 0.53
C TYR A 86 0.42 5.34 1.09
N LEU A 87 0.32 4.03 1.31
CA LEU A 87 -0.83 3.42 2.00
C LEU A 87 -0.35 2.89 3.35
N VAL A 88 -0.92 3.40 4.43
CA VAL A 88 -0.64 2.97 5.81
C VAL A 88 -1.64 1.90 6.20
N LEU A 89 -1.16 0.67 6.30
CA LEU A 89 -1.97 -0.54 6.50
C LEU A 89 -1.70 -1.16 7.88
N GLU A 90 -2.71 -1.84 8.40
CA GLU A 90 -2.60 -2.67 9.59
C GLU A 90 -1.52 -3.76 9.42
N MET A 91 -0.66 -3.90 10.44
CA MET A 91 0.36 -4.95 10.49
C MET A 91 -0.20 -6.21 11.17
N ARG A 92 -0.66 -7.20 10.38
CA ARG A 92 -1.13 -8.50 10.91
C ARG A 92 -0.08 -9.61 10.79
N GLY A 93 0.66 -9.87 11.88
CA GLY A 93 1.52 -11.06 12.06
C GLY A 93 2.60 -11.28 10.97
N LYS A 94 3.46 -12.29 11.13
CA LYS A 94 4.57 -12.57 10.17
C LYS A 94 4.12 -13.07 8.79
N THR A 95 2.84 -13.39 8.61
CA THR A 95 2.41 -14.40 7.62
C THR A 95 1.62 -13.86 6.43
N LEU A 96 0.93 -12.73 6.53
CA LEU A 96 0.03 -12.29 5.44
C LEU A 96 0.73 -11.46 4.36
N LEU A 97 1.63 -10.54 4.75
CA LEU A 97 2.37 -9.68 3.80
C LEU A 97 3.52 -10.39 3.09
N GLN A 98 4.11 -11.42 3.71
CA GLN A 98 5.23 -12.17 3.13
C GLN A 98 4.78 -13.34 2.24
N ARG A 99 3.56 -13.86 2.43
CA ARG A 99 3.11 -15.13 1.81
C ARG A 99 2.11 -14.94 0.69
N LYS A 100 1.34 -13.85 0.70
CA LYS A 100 0.76 -13.35 -0.54
C LYS A 100 1.81 -12.41 -1.10
N ARG A 101 2.28 -12.68 -2.33
CA ARG A 101 2.63 -11.58 -3.24
C ARG A 101 1.61 -10.50 -2.92
N VAL A 102 2.00 -9.31 -2.44
CA VAL A 102 1.09 -8.17 -2.39
C VAL A 102 0.81 -7.87 -3.84
N SER A 103 -0.13 -8.67 -4.31
CA SER A 103 -0.28 -9.05 -5.67
C SER A 103 -0.95 -7.85 -6.27
N SER A 104 -0.28 -7.26 -7.24
CA SER A 104 -0.86 -6.81 -8.51
C SER A 104 -1.75 -7.89 -9.19
N SER A 105 -2.37 -8.77 -8.40
CA SER A 105 -3.06 -10.03 -8.74
C SER A 105 -4.23 -10.29 -7.77
N LEU A 106 -4.86 -9.24 -7.24
CA LEU A 106 -6.32 -9.14 -7.41
C LEU A 106 -6.61 -8.65 -8.84
N LEU A 107 -5.88 -9.21 -9.82
CA LEU A 107 -6.31 -9.36 -11.19
C LEU A 107 -7.64 -10.10 -11.03
N CYS A 108 -8.74 -9.40 -11.22
CA CYS A 108 -9.94 -10.05 -11.70
C CYS A 108 -9.50 -10.83 -12.96
N PRO A 109 -9.61 -12.17 -13.02
CA PRO A 109 -9.45 -12.89 -14.27
C PRO A 109 -10.61 -12.63 -15.25
N HIS A 110 -11.53 -11.71 -14.95
CA HIS A 110 -12.71 -11.44 -15.77
C HIS A 110 -12.51 -10.36 -16.84
N LEU A 111 -11.27 -9.90 -17.09
CA LEU A 111 -10.99 -8.93 -18.16
C LEU A 111 -9.74 -9.30 -18.97
N LEU A 112 -9.55 -10.60 -19.21
CA LEU A 112 -8.65 -11.17 -20.21
C LEU A 112 -9.32 -12.40 -20.82
N ILE A 113 -10.38 -12.18 -21.57
CA ILE A 113 -10.81 -12.87 -22.80
C ILE A 113 -11.75 -11.85 -23.47
N GLU A 114 -11.72 -11.84 -24.80
CA GLU A 114 -12.60 -11.16 -25.76
C GLU A 114 -13.95 -10.63 -25.24
#